data_AF-A0A846XD45-F1
#
_entry.id   AF-A0A846XD45-F1
#
_cell.length_a   1.000
_cell.length_b   1.000
_cell.length_c   1.000
_cell.angle_alpha   90.00
_cell.angle_beta   90.00
_cell.angle_gamma   90.00
#
_symmetry.space_group_name_H-M   'P 1'
#
loop_
_entity.id
_entity.type
_entity.pdbx_description
1 polymer ?
#
loop_
_entity_poly.entity_id
_entity_poly.type
_entity_poly.pdbx_seq_one_letter_code
_entity_poly.pdbx_strand_id
1 'polypeptide(L)'
;MNRREIVAATVLVVAKAPIAGFAKTRLTPPLRPVDAAKPAAAALLDTLTAVRASGARRAVVAWTGELADAQDSAEIERYLVDFEIVPQRGRTFGEWLANAHADAARFGLPVPNR
;
A
#
# COMPACT_ATOMS: atom_id res chain seq x y z
N MET A 1 -16.51 -15.24 19.18
CA MET A 1 -15.81 -14.41 18.19
C MET A 1 -14.99 -13.38 18.96
N ASN A 2 -13.66 -13.53 19.00
CA ASN A 2 -12.80 -12.69 19.83
C ASN A 2 -12.86 -11.24 19.32
N ARG A 3 -13.30 -10.31 20.18
CA ARG A 3 -13.39 -8.89 19.87
C ARG A 3 -11.96 -8.38 19.78
N ARG A 4 -11.40 -8.33 18.57
CA ARG A 4 -10.04 -7.83 18.35
C ARG A 4 -9.95 -6.44 18.97
N GLU A 5 -8.97 -6.26 19.86
CA GLU A 5 -8.69 -4.98 20.48
C GLU A 5 -8.29 -4.00 19.37
N ILE A 6 -9.04 -2.91 19.25
CA ILE A 6 -8.71 -1.87 18.28
C ILE A 6 -7.54 -1.07 18.84
N VAL A 7 -6.41 -1.13 18.17
CA VAL A 7 -5.22 -0.35 18.53
C VAL A 7 -5.37 1.05 17.94
N ALA A 8 -5.20 2.08 18.77
CA ALA A 8 -5.19 3.48 18.35
C ALA A 8 -3.90 3.84 17.57
N ALA A 9 -3.72 3.19 16.42
CA ALA A 9 -2.59 3.34 15.53
C ALA A 9 -3.06 3.47 14.07
N THR A 10 -2.19 4.08 13.26
CA THR A 10 -2.33 4.11 11.79
C THR A 10 -1.22 3.27 11.20
N VAL A 11 -1.58 2.33 10.33
CA VAL A 11 -0.60 1.59 9.51
C VAL A 11 -0.51 2.24 8.15
N LEU A 12 0.69 2.61 7.73
CA LEU A 12 0.99 3.14 6.40
C LEU A 12 1.71 2.07 5.58
N VAL A 13 1.12 1.68 4.46
CA VAL A 13 1.75 0.84 3.43
C VAL A 13 2.17 1.73 2.26
N VAL A 14 3.47 1.77 1.96
CA VAL A 14 3.98 2.49 0.79
C VAL A 14 4.16 1.48 -0.34
N ALA A 15 3.33 1.57 -1.37
CA ALA A 15 3.27 0.58 -2.44
C ALA A 15 3.28 1.23 -3.83
N LYS A 16 3.92 0.55 -4.77
CA LYS A 16 3.86 0.86 -6.20
C LYS A 16 3.11 -0.25 -6.92
N ALA A 17 2.31 0.12 -7.93
CA ALA A 17 1.62 -0.82 -8.79
C ALA A 17 2.60 -1.91 -9.30
N PRO A 18 2.30 -3.21 -9.10
CA PRO A 18 3.15 -4.32 -9.54
C PRO A 18 3.05 -4.52 -11.05
N ILE A 19 3.64 -3.61 -11.83
CA ILE A 19 3.59 -3.61 -13.29
C ILE A 19 4.81 -4.34 -13.85
N ALA A 20 4.61 -5.21 -14.84
CA ALA A 20 5.67 -5.90 -15.57
C ALA A 20 6.71 -4.92 -16.12
N GLY A 21 8.00 -5.17 -15.87
CA GLY A 21 9.11 -4.32 -16.32
C GLY A 21 9.41 -3.13 -15.40
N PHE A 22 8.54 -2.85 -14.42
CA PHE A 22 8.75 -1.80 -13.43
C PHE A 22 8.90 -2.35 -12.01
N ALA A 23 8.22 -3.45 -11.71
CA ALA A 23 8.30 -4.13 -10.42
C ALA A 23 9.44 -5.16 -10.41
N LYS A 24 10.17 -5.21 -9.29
CA LYS A 24 11.19 -6.24 -8.98
C LYS A 24 12.17 -6.48 -10.13
N THR A 25 12.59 -5.42 -10.81
CA THR A 25 13.45 -5.47 -12.01
C THR A 25 14.78 -6.17 -11.79
N ARG A 26 15.30 -6.18 -10.55
CA ARG A 26 16.52 -6.94 -10.19
C ARG A 26 16.36 -8.46 -10.30
N LEU A 27 15.13 -8.98 -10.44
CA LEU A 27 14.85 -10.39 -10.70
C LEU A 27 14.87 -10.72 -12.21
N THR A 28 15.04 -9.71 -13.07
CA THR A 28 15.07 -9.83 -14.53
C THR A 28 16.43 -9.36 -15.04
N PRO A 29 17.29 -10.26 -15.56
CA PRO A 29 17.18 -11.73 -15.65
C PRO A 29 17.38 -12.45 -14.28
N PRO A 30 16.97 -13.73 -14.14
CA PRO A 30 16.52 -14.67 -15.17
C PRO A 30 15.00 -14.68 -15.45
N LEU A 31 14.18 -14.02 -14.61
CA LEU A 31 12.74 -14.02 -14.81
C LEU A 31 12.33 -13.09 -15.95
N ARG A 32 11.25 -13.44 -16.66
CA ARG A 32 10.59 -12.50 -17.56
C ARG A 32 9.92 -11.37 -16.75
N PRO A 33 9.77 -10.16 -17.30
CA PRO A 33 9.17 -9.03 -16.60
C PRO A 33 7.80 -9.33 -15.95
N VAL A 34 6.95 -10.09 -16.62
CA VAL A 34 5.64 -10.51 -16.08
C VAL A 34 5.78 -11.46 -14.90
N ASP A 35 6.73 -12.39 -14.95
CA ASP A 35 6.98 -13.35 -13.88
C ASP A 35 7.64 -12.69 -12.67
N ALA A 36 8.42 -11.62 -12.89
CA ALA A 36 8.97 -10.78 -11.83
C ALA A 36 7.93 -9.88 -11.15
N ALA A 37 6.84 -9.51 -11.85
CA ALA A 37 5.76 -8.70 -11.28
C ALA A 37 4.83 -9.50 -10.35
N LYS A 38 4.61 -10.80 -10.63
CA LYS A 38 3.80 -11.70 -9.78
C LYS A 38 4.19 -11.70 -8.30
N PRO A 39 5.46 -11.89 -7.90
CA PRO A 39 5.83 -11.85 -6.49
C PRO A 39 5.65 -10.46 -5.86
N ALA A 40 5.65 -9.38 -6.66
CA ALA A 40 5.33 -8.04 -6.16
C ALA A 40 3.84 -7.91 -5.84
N ALA A 41 2.95 -8.43 -6.70
CA ALA A 41 1.51 -8.47 -6.48
C ALA A 41 1.16 -9.35 -5.27
N ALA A 42 1.72 -10.57 -5.19
CA ALA A 42 1.52 -11.46 -4.06
C ALA A 42 1.97 -10.83 -2.73
N ALA A 43 3.18 -10.26 -2.68
CA ALA A 43 3.68 -9.60 -1.47
C ALA A 43 2.81 -8.40 -1.04
N LEU A 44 2.26 -7.66 -2.00
CA LEU A 44 1.31 -6.59 -1.70
C LEU A 44 0.01 -7.15 -1.10
N LEU A 45 -0.61 -8.15 -1.72
CA LEU A 45 -1.85 -8.76 -1.23
C LEU A 45 -1.68 -9.40 0.15
N ASP A 46 -0.57 -10.08 0.39
CA ASP A 46 -0.22 -10.62 1.71
C ASP A 46 -0.09 -9.51 2.76
N THR A 47 0.56 -8.40 2.38
CA THR A 47 0.69 -7.22 3.25
C THR A 47 -0.68 -6.63 3.56
N LEU A 48 -1.53 -6.39 2.56
CA LEU A 48 -2.87 -5.83 2.76
C LEU A 48 -3.74 -6.76 3.62
N THR A 49 -3.62 -8.07 3.43
CA THR A 49 -4.28 -9.08 4.29
C THR A 49 -3.82 -8.96 5.74
N ALA A 50 -2.51 -8.87 5.98
CA ALA A 50 -1.95 -8.71 7.32
C ALA A 50 -2.41 -7.40 7.99
N VAL A 51 -2.47 -6.29 7.25
CA VAL A 51 -2.94 -5.00 7.77
C VAL A 51 -4.43 -5.05 8.12
N ARG A 52 -5.28 -5.64 7.27
CA ARG A 52 -6.70 -5.89 7.61
C ARG A 52 -6.85 -6.71 8.89
N ALA A 53 -5.92 -7.63 9.14
CA ALA A 53 -5.93 -8.45 10.34
C ALA A 53 -5.34 -7.78 11.59
N SER A 54 -4.63 -6.67 11.45
CA SER A 54 -3.80 -6.07 12.52
C SER A 54 -4.57 -5.45 13.69
N GLY A 55 -5.85 -5.09 13.50
CA GLY A 55 -6.63 -4.35 14.51
C GLY A 55 -6.27 -2.86 14.61
N ALA A 56 -5.45 -2.33 13.70
CA ALA A 56 -5.18 -0.90 13.62
C ALA A 56 -6.47 -0.12 13.31
N ARG A 57 -6.66 1.02 14.00
CA ARG A 57 -7.81 1.90 13.78
C ARG A 57 -7.86 2.46 12.35
N ARG A 58 -6.70 2.67 11.73
CA ARG A 58 -6.56 3.22 10.36
C ARG A 58 -5.54 2.43 9.56
N ALA A 59 -5.82 2.27 8.27
CA ALA A 59 -4.93 1.65 7.31
C ALA A 59 -4.88 2.52 6.05
N VAL A 60 -3.69 3.01 5.73
CA VAL A 60 -3.44 3.94 4.63
C VAL A 60 -2.49 3.29 3.63
N VAL A 61 -2.79 3.42 2.34
CA VAL A 61 -1.90 2.99 1.25
C VAL A 61 -1.43 4.23 0.49
N ALA A 62 -0.14 4.54 0.58
CA ALA A 62 0.49 5.52 -0.29
C ALA A 62 0.84 4.84 -1.62
N TRP A 63 0.09 5.15 -2.67
CA TRP A 63 0.11 4.44 -3.95
C TRP A 63 0.77 5.26 -5.07
N THR A 64 1.43 4.57 -5.99
CA THR A 64 1.90 5.15 -7.26
C THR A 64 1.81 4.13 -8.40
N GLY A 65 1.56 4.62 -9.61
CA GLY A 65 1.39 3.81 -10.81
C GLY A 65 -0.08 3.47 -11.07
N GLU A 66 -0.40 3.12 -12.31
CA GLU A 66 -1.77 2.82 -12.72
C GLU A 66 -2.19 1.43 -12.24
N LEU A 67 -3.32 1.38 -11.50
CA LEU A 67 -3.87 0.12 -11.00
C LEU A 67 -4.32 -0.80 -12.14
N ALA A 68 -4.80 -0.23 -13.25
CA ALA A 68 -5.23 -0.99 -14.42
C ALA A 68 -4.10 -1.83 -15.03
N ASP A 69 -2.85 -1.34 -14.95
CA ASP A 69 -1.67 -2.01 -15.50
C ASP A 69 -1.01 -2.99 -14.50
N ALA A 70 -1.52 -3.05 -13.26
CA ALA A 70 -0.97 -3.91 -12.23
C ALA A 70 -1.23 -5.40 -12.53
N GLN A 71 -0.24 -6.23 -12.27
CA GLN A 71 -0.46 -7.67 -12.13
C GLN A 71 -1.48 -7.91 -11.01
N ASP A 72 -2.47 -8.77 -11.27
CA ASP A 72 -3.59 -9.08 -10.36
C ASP A 72 -4.43 -7.85 -9.95
N SER A 73 -4.56 -6.87 -10.86
CA SER A 73 -5.25 -5.59 -10.64
C SER A 73 -6.64 -5.72 -10.02
N ALA A 74 -7.48 -6.61 -10.53
CA ALA A 74 -8.84 -6.81 -10.00
C ALA A 74 -8.85 -7.29 -8.54
N GLU A 75 -7.88 -8.11 -8.14
CA GLU A 75 -7.77 -8.55 -6.76
C GLU A 75 -7.21 -7.46 -5.86
N ILE A 76 -6.19 -6.74 -6.32
CA ILE A 76 -5.64 -5.59 -5.60
C ILE A 76 -6.72 -4.54 -5.39
N GLU A 77 -7.54 -4.23 -6.39
CA GLU A 77 -8.67 -3.31 -6.29
C GLU A 77 -9.64 -3.73 -5.18
N ARG A 78 -10.03 -5.02 -5.14
CA ARG A 78 -10.88 -5.57 -4.06
C ARG A 78 -10.25 -5.45 -2.67
N TYR A 79 -8.92 -5.45 -2.57
CA TYR A 79 -8.26 -5.22 -1.29
C TYR A 79 -8.25 -3.74 -0.91
N LEU A 80 -7.93 -2.87 -1.87
CA LEU A 80 -7.73 -1.44 -1.65
C LEU A 80 -9.01 -0.71 -1.22
N VAL A 81 -10.21 -1.22 -1.48
CA VAL A 81 -11.48 -0.62 -1.00
C VAL A 81 -11.57 -0.48 0.53
N ASP A 82 -10.80 -1.28 1.28
CA ASP A 82 -10.77 -1.23 2.75
C ASP A 82 -9.70 -0.27 3.29
N PHE A 83 -9.00 0.45 2.42
CA PHE A 83 -7.88 1.32 2.78
C PHE A 83 -8.12 2.76 2.33
N GLU A 84 -7.57 3.71 3.09
CA GLU A 84 -7.46 5.10 2.64
C GLU A 84 -6.28 5.19 1.68
N ILE A 85 -6.55 5.49 0.40
CA ILE A 85 -5.50 5.58 -0.63
C ILE A 85 -5.06 7.03 -0.78
N VAL A 86 -3.76 7.27 -0.71
CA VAL A 86 -3.14 8.58 -0.94
C VAL A 86 -2.08 8.49 -2.03
N PRO A 87 -1.88 9.52 -2.87
CA PRO A 87 -0.81 9.50 -3.86
C PRO A 87 0.57 9.64 -3.20
N GLN A 88 1.59 8.99 -3.75
CA GLN A 88 2.98 9.31 -3.39
C GLN A 88 3.42 10.64 -4.04
N ARG A 89 3.91 11.60 -3.23
CA ARG A 89 4.23 12.97 -3.67
C ARG A 89 5.67 13.35 -3.37
N GLY A 90 6.33 14.05 -4.29
CA GLY A 90 7.72 14.54 -4.14
C GLY A 90 8.57 14.23 -5.36
N ARG A 91 9.85 14.62 -5.34
CA ARG A 91 10.83 14.37 -6.41
C ARG A 91 11.91 13.37 -6.00
N THR A 92 12.16 13.26 -4.71
CA THR A 92 13.12 12.30 -4.15
C THR A 92 12.42 11.23 -3.33
N PHE A 93 13.09 10.09 -3.13
CA PHE A 93 12.58 9.03 -2.27
C PHE A 93 12.31 9.50 -0.84
N GLY A 94 13.18 10.36 -0.29
CA GLY A 94 12.98 10.94 1.04
C GLY A 94 11.74 11.83 1.13
N GLU A 95 11.50 12.66 0.11
CA GLU A 95 10.29 13.48 0.02
C GLU A 95 9.03 12.62 -0.13
N TRP A 96 9.08 11.55 -0.91
CA TRP A 96 7.96 10.60 -1.04
C TRP A 96 7.58 9.99 0.31
N LEU A 97 8.56 9.49 1.06
CA LEU A 97 8.32 8.90 2.37
C LEU A 97 7.80 9.92 3.38
N ALA A 98 8.41 11.11 3.45
CA ALA A 98 7.99 12.15 4.37
C ALA A 98 6.55 12.61 4.11
N ASN A 99 6.19 12.81 2.84
CA ASN A 99 4.83 13.18 2.46
C ASN A 99 3.82 12.08 2.76
N ALA A 100 4.15 10.80 2.51
CA ALA A 100 3.28 9.68 2.84
C ALA A 100 3.01 9.57 4.36
N HIS A 101 4.03 9.77 5.19
CA HIS A 101 3.86 9.81 6.66
C HIS A 101 2.99 10.99 7.09
N ALA A 102 3.21 12.18 6.51
CA ALA A 102 2.39 13.35 6.82
C ALA A 102 0.93 13.14 6.42
N ASP A 103 0.66 12.54 5.26
CA ASP A 103 -0.69 12.24 4.79
C ASP A 103 -1.37 11.20 5.71
N ALA A 104 -0.66 10.14 6.11
CA ALA A 104 -1.18 9.15 7.06
C ALA A 104 -1.45 9.74 8.46
N ALA A 105 -0.60 10.65 8.93
CA ALA A 105 -0.74 11.27 10.24
C ALA A 105 -1.99 12.16 10.36
N ARG A 106 -2.48 12.75 9.25
CA ARG A 106 -3.70 13.59 9.23
C ARG A 106 -4.93 12.86 9.74
N PHE A 107 -4.99 11.55 9.57
CA PHE A 107 -6.11 10.71 10.02
C PHE A 107 -6.02 10.30 11.50
N GLY A 108 -4.85 10.47 12.12
CA GLY A 108 -4.58 10.17 13.52
C GLY A 108 -4.64 11.39 14.45
N LEU A 109 -4.76 12.60 13.91
CA LEU A 109 -4.95 13.80 14.73
C LEU A 109 -6.38 13.83 15.28
N PRO A 110 -6.59 14.11 16.58
CA PRO A 110 -7.92 14.41 17.08
C PRO A 110 -8.46 15.60 16.29
N VAL A 111 -9.67 15.45 15.72
CA VAL A 111 -10.41 16.58 15.16
C VAL A 111 -10.52 17.63 16.26
N PRO A 112 -10.01 18.87 16.08
CA PRO A 112 -10.30 19.94 17.02
C PRO A 112 -11.82 20.11 17.04
N ASN A 113 -12.44 19.89 18.20
CA ASN A 113 -13.83 20.30 18.40
C ASN A 113 -13.92 21.77 18.03
N ARG A 114 -14.67 22.09 16.97
CA ARG A 114 -15.18 23.44 16.75
C ARG A 114 -16.34 23.71 17.69
#